data_AF-A0A957NJ51-F1
#
_entry.id   AF-A0A957NJ51-F1
#
_cell.length_a   1.000
_cell.length_b   1.000
_cell.length_c   1.000
_cell.angle_alpha   90.00
_cell.angle_beta   90.00
_cell.angle_gamma   90.00
#
_symmetry.space_group_name_H-M   'P 1'
#
loop_
_entity.id
_entity.type
_entity.pdbx_description
1 polymer ?
#
loop_
_entity_poly.entity_id
_entity_poly.type
_entity_poly.pdbx_seq_one_letter_code
_entity_poly.pdbx_strand_id
1 'polypeptide(L)'
;FGEYLRVENTLQNYDEFASLKALQSIDITDDEAVETFKAEHYLTDEDLAAMQSIDVPAEREVQDYRSTYNDIRDWLRREKAAKDQSESSLDWDEVVFEVDLLKSQEINLDYILELIFEHNKNTKDKSALVEEVRRVIRASLGNRAKESLVVDFINKTNLDNIPDKSSIIEAFFSFAQTEQQREAQDMIVAENLNEEAAKRYITASLKREYASENGTELNEVLP
;
A
#
# COMPACT_ATOMS: atom_id res chain seq x y z
N PHE A 1 -16.00 -10.21 0.48
CA PHE A 1 -15.00 -9.22 0.97
C PHE A 1 -15.50 -7.78 0.90
N GLY A 2 -16.12 -7.31 -0.19
CA GLY A 2 -16.69 -5.94 -0.21
C GLY A 2 -17.67 -5.65 0.96
N GLU A 3 -18.55 -6.60 1.28
CA GLU A 3 -19.42 -6.51 2.47
C GLU A 3 -18.64 -6.45 3.79
N TYR A 4 -17.55 -7.22 3.91
CA TYR A 4 -16.67 -7.16 5.08
C TYR A 4 -16.09 -5.75 5.25
N LEU A 5 -15.57 -5.14 4.19
CA LEU A 5 -15.03 -3.78 4.24
C LEU A 5 -16.11 -2.77 4.67
N ARG A 6 -17.34 -2.91 4.17
CA ARG A 6 -18.47 -2.05 4.56
C ARG A 6 -18.79 -2.17 6.05
N VAL A 7 -18.89 -3.39 6.56
CA VAL A 7 -19.16 -3.65 7.98
C VAL A 7 -18.01 -3.15 8.85
N GLU A 8 -16.76 -3.47 8.51
CA GLU A 8 -15.57 -3.02 9.23
C GLU A 8 -15.52 -1.48 9.31
N ASN A 9 -15.77 -0.78 8.20
CA ASN A 9 -15.82 0.68 8.17
C ASN A 9 -16.96 1.26 9.02
N THR A 10 -18.10 0.59 9.11
CA THR A 10 -19.17 1.00 10.04
C THR A 10 -18.74 0.79 11.50
N LEU A 11 -18.14 -0.37 11.81
CA LEU A 11 -17.72 -0.75 13.16
C LEU A 11 -16.59 0.13 13.71
N GLN A 12 -15.76 0.73 12.86
CA GLN A 12 -14.71 1.67 13.27
C GLN A 12 -15.22 2.88 14.07
N ASN A 13 -16.51 3.19 14.01
CA ASN A 13 -17.11 4.30 14.78
C ASN A 13 -17.57 3.89 16.19
N TYR A 14 -17.34 2.63 16.59
CA TYR A 14 -17.75 2.08 17.89
C TYR A 14 -16.54 1.82 18.77
N ASP A 15 -16.57 2.34 20.00
CA ASP A 15 -15.47 2.25 20.96
C ASP A 15 -15.15 0.79 21.32
N GLU A 16 -16.16 -0.08 21.37
CA GLU A 16 -16.00 -1.50 21.66
C GLU A 16 -15.20 -2.21 20.57
N PHE A 17 -15.44 -1.86 19.30
CA PHE A 17 -14.69 -2.43 18.18
C PHE A 17 -13.26 -1.89 18.13
N ALA A 18 -13.07 -0.59 18.40
CA ALA A 18 -11.73 0.00 18.51
C ALA A 18 -10.90 -0.67 19.62
N SER A 19 -11.52 -0.89 20.77
CA SER A 19 -10.91 -1.61 21.90
C SER A 19 -10.60 -3.06 21.53
N LEU A 20 -11.51 -3.75 20.85
CA LEU A 20 -11.30 -5.14 20.41
C LEU A 20 -10.14 -5.28 19.42
N LYS A 21 -9.98 -4.29 18.53
CA LYS A 21 -8.83 -4.23 17.61
C LYS A 21 -7.53 -3.94 18.34
N ALA A 22 -7.52 -3.00 19.29
CA ALA A 22 -6.33 -2.67 20.07
C ALA A 22 -5.86 -3.84 20.95
N LEU A 23 -6.79 -4.63 21.49
CA LEU A 23 -6.49 -5.84 22.25
C LEU A 23 -5.62 -6.85 21.48
N GLN A 24 -5.73 -6.89 20.14
CA GLN A 24 -4.95 -7.81 19.30
C GLN A 24 -3.44 -7.49 19.29
N SER A 25 -3.06 -6.28 19.69
CA SER A 25 -1.67 -5.82 19.70
C SER A 25 -1.02 -5.87 21.09
N ILE A 26 -1.76 -6.35 22.10
CA ILE A 26 -1.32 -6.35 23.49
C ILE A 26 -0.79 -7.72 23.88
N ASP A 27 0.33 -7.72 24.61
CA ASP A 27 0.81 -8.91 25.29
C ASP A 27 -0.07 -9.20 26.52
N ILE A 28 -1.01 -10.12 26.38
CA ILE A 28 -1.93 -10.54 27.46
C ILE A 28 -1.22 -11.23 28.64
N THR A 29 0.07 -11.57 28.50
CA THR A 29 0.86 -12.16 29.58
C THR A 29 1.57 -11.10 30.44
N ASP A 30 1.54 -9.84 30.02
CA ASP A 30 2.06 -8.70 30.76
C ASP A 30 0.94 -8.01 31.56
N ASP A 31 0.91 -8.29 32.86
CA ASP A 31 -0.09 -7.73 33.79
C ASP A 31 -0.10 -6.19 33.79
N GLU A 32 1.06 -5.53 33.61
CA GLU A 32 1.14 -4.06 33.58
C GLU A 32 0.51 -3.49 32.30
N ALA A 33 0.78 -4.14 31.16
CA ALA A 33 0.17 -3.78 29.88
C ALA A 33 -1.36 -3.98 29.89
N VAL A 34 -1.83 -5.08 30.49
CA VAL A 34 -3.26 -5.39 30.62
C VAL A 34 -3.99 -4.39 31.51
N GLU A 35 -3.43 -4.03 32.67
CA GLU A 35 -4.05 -3.01 33.54
C GLU A 35 -4.08 -1.62 32.88
N THR A 36 -2.99 -1.25 32.20
CA THR A 36 -2.93 0.03 31.46
C THR A 36 -4.00 0.09 30.37
N PHE A 37 -4.15 -0.98 29.59
CA PHE A 37 -5.17 -1.08 28.56
C PHE A 37 -6.59 -1.01 29.11
N LYS A 38 -6.88 -1.74 30.19
CA LYS A 38 -8.19 -1.67 30.86
C LYS A 38 -8.52 -0.26 31.32
N ALA A 39 -7.53 0.46 31.87
CA ALA A 39 -7.72 1.84 32.31
C ALA A 39 -7.95 2.81 31.14
N GLU A 40 -7.22 2.67 30.03
CA GLU A 40 -7.36 3.51 28.84
C GLU A 40 -8.71 3.32 28.14
N HIS A 41 -9.20 2.07 28.07
CA HIS A 41 -10.43 1.69 27.40
C HIS A 41 -11.64 1.58 28.34
N TYR A 42 -11.48 1.90 29.63
CA TYR A 42 -12.52 1.83 30.67
C TYR A 42 -13.17 0.44 30.80
N LEU A 43 -12.37 -0.64 30.70
CA LEU A 43 -12.83 -2.03 30.69
C LEU A 43 -12.73 -2.69 32.07
N THR A 44 -13.68 -3.55 32.38
CA THR A 44 -13.59 -4.49 33.52
C THR A 44 -12.94 -5.81 33.12
N ASP A 45 -12.61 -6.65 34.11
CA ASP A 45 -12.12 -8.02 33.84
C ASP A 45 -13.15 -8.88 33.11
N GLU A 46 -14.44 -8.62 33.34
CA GLU A 46 -15.53 -9.31 32.64
C GLU A 46 -15.59 -8.88 31.17
N ASP A 47 -15.45 -7.57 30.90
CA ASP A 47 -15.40 -7.05 29.53
C ASP A 47 -14.20 -7.60 28.77
N LEU A 48 -13.01 -7.63 29.41
CA LEU A 48 -11.80 -8.18 28.81
C LEU A 48 -11.96 -9.68 28.47
N ALA A 49 -12.53 -10.46 29.39
CA ALA A 49 -12.79 -11.88 29.15
C ALA A 49 -13.81 -12.10 28.01
N ALA A 50 -14.84 -11.26 27.93
CA ALA A 50 -15.80 -11.29 26.84
C ALA A 50 -15.13 -10.98 25.50
N MET A 51 -14.28 -9.94 25.45
CA MET A 51 -13.54 -9.56 24.24
C MET A 51 -12.57 -10.64 23.78
N GLN A 52 -11.84 -11.29 24.70
CA GLN A 52 -10.95 -12.40 24.40
C GLN A 52 -11.66 -13.63 23.81
N SER A 53 -12.96 -13.78 24.06
CA SER A 53 -13.77 -14.87 23.49
C SER A 53 -14.21 -14.62 22.04
N ILE A 54 -14.09 -13.39 21.56
CA ILE A 54 -14.45 -13.01 20.20
C ILE A 54 -13.29 -13.36 19.27
N ASP A 55 -13.55 -14.27 18.33
CA ASP A 55 -12.59 -14.60 17.27
C ASP A 55 -12.56 -13.47 16.23
N VAL A 56 -11.38 -12.87 16.06
CA VAL A 56 -11.12 -11.79 15.12
C VAL A 56 -10.08 -12.28 14.12
N PRO A 57 -10.32 -12.15 12.81
CA PRO A 57 -9.31 -12.50 11.81
C PRO A 57 -8.00 -11.77 12.08
N ALA A 58 -6.89 -12.49 11.96
CA ALA A 58 -5.57 -11.90 12.13
C ALA A 58 -5.39 -10.75 11.13
N GLU A 59 -4.72 -9.67 11.53
CA GLU A 59 -4.50 -8.51 10.65
C GLU A 59 -3.81 -8.92 9.34
N ARG A 60 -2.88 -9.87 9.43
CA ARG A 60 -2.22 -10.47 8.27
C ARG A 60 -3.20 -11.13 7.29
N GLU A 61 -4.20 -11.85 7.80
CA GLU A 61 -5.19 -12.52 6.97
C GLU A 61 -6.08 -11.48 6.26
N VAL A 62 -6.48 -10.42 6.96
CA VAL A 62 -7.24 -9.30 6.38
C VAL A 62 -6.42 -8.60 5.28
N GLN A 63 -5.12 -8.40 5.49
CA GLN A 63 -4.21 -7.85 4.49
C GLN A 63 -4.12 -8.76 3.24
N ASP A 64 -4.01 -10.09 3.43
CA ASP A 64 -3.94 -11.06 2.33
C ASP A 64 -5.25 -11.08 1.51
N TYR A 65 -6.42 -11.01 2.17
CA TYR A 65 -7.69 -10.86 1.47
C TYR A 65 -7.78 -9.54 0.71
N ARG A 66 -7.28 -8.44 1.30
CA ARG A 66 -7.26 -7.12 0.64
C ARG A 66 -6.37 -7.12 -0.60
N SER A 67 -5.19 -7.74 -0.52
CA SER A 67 -4.31 -7.94 -1.67
C SER A 67 -5.02 -8.71 -2.78
N THR A 68 -5.63 -9.85 -2.44
CA THR A 68 -6.36 -10.70 -3.40
C THR A 68 -7.53 -9.95 -4.03
N TYR A 69 -8.27 -9.18 -3.24
CA TYR A 69 -9.39 -8.37 -3.73
C TYR A 69 -8.93 -7.31 -4.74
N ASN A 70 -7.81 -6.65 -4.47
CA ASN A 70 -7.17 -5.71 -5.41
C ASN A 70 -6.67 -6.43 -6.68
N ASP A 71 -6.06 -7.61 -6.54
CA ASP A 71 -5.56 -8.40 -7.69
C ASP A 71 -6.69 -8.74 -8.67
N ILE A 72 -7.83 -9.20 -8.14
CA ILE A 72 -9.02 -9.53 -8.94
C ILE A 72 -9.55 -8.28 -9.64
N ARG A 73 -9.61 -7.14 -8.95
CA ARG A 73 -10.06 -5.87 -9.53
C ARG A 73 -9.15 -5.42 -10.68
N ASP A 74 -7.84 -5.47 -10.47
CA ASP A 74 -6.84 -5.06 -11.47
C ASP A 74 -6.84 -6.00 -12.67
N TRP A 75 -7.02 -7.30 -12.45
CA TRP A 75 -7.24 -8.27 -13.52
C TRP A 75 -8.50 -7.93 -14.32
N LEU A 76 -9.65 -7.74 -13.67
CA LEU A 76 -10.91 -7.45 -14.36
C LEU A 76 -10.84 -6.14 -15.15
N ARG A 77 -10.18 -5.11 -14.62
CA ARG A 77 -9.96 -3.84 -15.33
C ARG A 77 -9.13 -4.04 -16.61
N ARG A 78 -8.07 -4.86 -16.53
CA ARG A 78 -7.23 -5.19 -17.70
C ARG A 78 -7.99 -6.00 -18.74
N GLU A 79 -8.77 -6.98 -18.30
CA GLU A 79 -9.60 -7.82 -19.18
C GLU A 79 -10.62 -6.98 -19.96
N LYS A 80 -11.33 -6.07 -19.27
CA LYS A 80 -12.26 -5.13 -19.90
C LYS A 80 -11.56 -4.20 -20.90
N ALA A 81 -10.33 -3.79 -20.62
CA ALA A 81 -9.56 -2.94 -21.53
C ALA A 81 -9.05 -3.71 -22.77
N ALA A 82 -8.72 -4.99 -22.62
CA ALA A 82 -8.21 -5.85 -23.69
C ALA A 82 -9.29 -6.32 -24.69
N LYS A 83 -10.58 -6.10 -24.40
CA LYS A 83 -11.75 -6.61 -25.18
C LYS A 83 -11.82 -8.14 -25.31
N ASP A 84 -11.03 -8.89 -24.55
CA ASP A 84 -11.01 -10.37 -24.54
C ASP A 84 -12.03 -10.97 -23.55
N GLN A 85 -13.21 -10.38 -23.42
CA GLN A 85 -14.30 -10.93 -22.58
C GLN A 85 -14.86 -12.28 -23.08
N SER A 86 -14.33 -12.83 -24.19
CA SER A 86 -14.90 -13.99 -24.88
C SER A 86 -14.68 -15.33 -24.17
N GLU A 87 -13.79 -15.41 -23.19
CA GLU A 87 -13.46 -16.68 -22.51
C GLU A 87 -14.07 -16.86 -21.10
N SER A 88 -14.57 -15.80 -20.45
CA SER A 88 -15.15 -15.94 -19.10
C SER A 88 -16.63 -16.33 -19.16
N SER A 89 -16.99 -17.49 -18.62
CA SER A 89 -18.39 -17.94 -18.49
C SER A 89 -19.19 -17.21 -17.40
N LEU A 90 -18.58 -16.24 -16.71
CA LEU A 90 -19.14 -15.51 -15.58
C LEU A 90 -19.41 -14.06 -16.00
N ASP A 91 -20.58 -13.54 -15.65
CA ASP A 91 -20.90 -12.13 -15.82
C ASP A 91 -20.31 -11.32 -14.67
N TRP A 92 -19.31 -10.50 -14.99
CA TRP A 92 -18.62 -9.63 -14.03
C TRP A 92 -19.18 -8.21 -13.98
N ASP A 93 -20.18 -7.89 -14.81
CA ASP A 93 -20.75 -6.53 -14.85
C ASP A 93 -21.67 -6.25 -13.66
N GLU A 94 -22.18 -7.30 -12.99
CA GLU A 94 -22.95 -7.19 -11.75
C GLU A 94 -22.08 -6.97 -10.50
N VAL A 95 -20.76 -7.18 -10.60
CA VAL A 95 -19.85 -7.06 -9.45
C VAL A 95 -19.36 -5.63 -9.29
N VAL A 96 -19.77 -4.96 -8.21
CA VAL A 96 -19.32 -3.62 -7.82
C VAL A 96 -18.21 -3.72 -6.77
N PHE A 97 -17.08 -3.06 -7.03
CA PHE A 97 -15.96 -2.99 -6.09
C PHE A 97 -16.05 -1.76 -5.17
N GLU A 98 -15.70 -1.93 -3.89
CA GLU A 98 -15.72 -0.87 -2.87
C GLU A 98 -14.49 0.05 -2.95
N VAL A 99 -14.35 0.77 -4.06
CA VAL A 99 -13.13 1.55 -4.35
C VAL A 99 -12.91 2.70 -3.36
N ASP A 100 -13.97 3.39 -2.96
CA ASP A 100 -13.86 4.54 -2.05
C ASP A 100 -13.42 4.10 -0.65
N LEU A 101 -13.91 2.93 -0.20
CA LEU A 101 -13.52 2.33 1.07
C LEU A 101 -12.07 1.83 1.06
N LEU A 102 -11.62 1.28 -0.07
CA LEU A 102 -10.20 0.92 -0.22
C LEU A 102 -9.29 2.15 -0.19
N LYS A 103 -9.73 3.27 -0.78
CA LYS A 103 -8.98 4.53 -0.77
C LYS A 103 -8.92 5.17 0.61
N SER A 104 -10.01 5.16 1.38
CA SER A 104 -10.03 5.76 2.72
C SER A 104 -9.12 5.04 3.71
N GLN A 105 -8.80 3.78 3.43
CA GLN A 105 -7.92 2.94 4.25
C GLN A 105 -6.53 2.76 3.63
N GLU A 106 -6.11 3.64 2.72
CA GLU A 106 -4.78 3.60 2.16
C GLU A 106 -3.72 3.96 3.21
N ILE A 107 -2.71 3.09 3.29
CA ILE A 107 -1.52 3.35 4.09
C ILE A 107 -0.64 4.34 3.33
N ASN A 108 -0.21 5.40 4.02
CA ASN A 108 0.71 6.39 3.47
C ASN A 108 2.09 5.78 3.24
N LEU A 109 2.77 6.22 2.17
CA LEU A 109 4.12 5.74 1.85
C LEU A 109 5.11 5.98 3.00
N ASP A 110 5.00 7.12 3.68
CA ASP A 110 5.84 7.46 4.83
C ASP A 110 5.75 6.40 5.93
N TYR A 111 4.55 5.89 6.22
CA TYR A 111 4.37 4.80 7.18
C TYR A 111 5.02 3.49 6.73
N ILE A 112 4.94 3.17 5.43
CA ILE A 112 5.63 2.00 4.87
C ILE A 112 7.15 2.16 5.03
N LEU A 113 7.69 3.36 4.82
CA LEU A 113 9.12 3.65 5.01
C LEU A 113 9.51 3.55 6.49
N GLU A 114 8.67 4.00 7.42
CA GLU A 114 8.89 3.81 8.85
C GLU A 114 8.93 2.33 9.24
N LEU A 115 8.00 1.51 8.73
CA LEU A 115 8.00 0.06 8.95
C LEU A 115 9.29 -0.58 8.43
N ILE A 116 9.77 -0.16 7.26
CA ILE A 116 11.05 -0.63 6.70
C ILE A 116 12.21 -0.34 7.67
N PHE A 117 12.24 0.87 8.23
CA PHE A 117 13.26 1.28 9.18
C PHE A 117 13.20 0.44 10.47
N GLU A 118 12.02 0.32 11.08
CA GLU A 118 11.80 -0.41 12.34
C GLU A 118 12.15 -1.90 12.20
N HIS A 119 11.63 -2.56 11.17
CA HIS A 119 11.91 -3.97 10.94
C HIS A 119 13.40 -4.22 10.66
N ASN A 120 14.08 -3.33 9.92
CA ASN A 120 15.52 -3.45 9.70
C ASN A 120 16.32 -3.32 11.01
N LYS A 121 15.90 -2.46 11.96
CA LYS A 121 16.58 -2.36 13.27
C LYS A 121 16.41 -3.61 14.12
N ASN A 122 15.25 -4.27 14.05
CA ASN A 122 14.92 -5.42 14.89
C ASN A 122 15.44 -6.76 14.34
N THR A 123 15.18 -7.05 13.07
CA THR A 123 15.35 -8.41 12.51
C THR A 123 16.59 -8.53 11.63
N LYS A 124 17.05 -7.43 11.00
CA LYS A 124 18.16 -7.38 10.01
C LYS A 124 18.09 -8.41 8.88
N ASP A 125 16.91 -8.96 8.60
CA ASP A 125 16.65 -9.86 7.49
C ASP A 125 15.98 -9.09 6.34
N LYS A 126 16.75 -8.81 5.29
CA LYS A 126 16.26 -8.12 4.09
C LYS A 126 15.23 -8.95 3.32
N SER A 127 15.34 -10.27 3.30
CA SER A 127 14.41 -11.13 2.57
C SER A 127 13.04 -11.11 3.24
N ALA A 128 12.99 -11.29 4.56
CA ALA A 128 11.75 -11.20 5.32
C ALA A 128 11.10 -9.81 5.18
N LEU A 129 11.93 -8.75 5.26
CA LEU A 129 11.48 -7.37 5.09
C LEU A 129 10.85 -7.11 3.72
N VAL A 130 11.48 -7.59 2.64
CA VAL A 130 10.95 -7.45 1.28
C VAL A 130 9.58 -8.13 1.15
N GLU A 131 9.42 -9.34 1.69
CA GLU A 131 8.15 -10.06 1.62
C GLU A 131 7.05 -9.36 2.42
N GLU A 132 7.37 -8.82 3.59
CA GLU A 132 6.43 -8.04 4.39
C GLU A 132 6.00 -6.75 3.67
N VAL A 133 6.97 -5.99 3.15
CA VAL A 133 6.70 -4.73 2.44
C VAL A 133 5.88 -4.97 1.17
N ARG A 134 6.18 -6.03 0.41
CA ARG A 134 5.37 -6.43 -0.76
C ARG A 134 3.92 -6.67 -0.38
N ARG A 135 3.66 -7.37 0.73
CA ARG A 135 2.29 -7.63 1.21
C ARG A 135 1.57 -6.31 1.52
N VAL A 136 2.21 -5.42 2.29
CA VAL A 136 1.65 -4.12 2.67
C VAL A 136 1.36 -3.26 1.43
N ILE A 137 2.30 -3.19 0.48
CA ILE A 137 2.14 -2.42 -0.75
C ILE A 137 0.99 -2.97 -1.61
N ARG A 138 0.87 -4.29 -1.78
CA ARG A 138 -0.19 -4.89 -2.61
C ARG A 138 -1.59 -4.75 -2.02
N ALA A 139 -1.69 -4.66 -0.70
CA ALA A 139 -2.93 -4.34 0.01
C ALA A 139 -3.36 -2.87 -0.18
N SER A 140 -2.43 -1.95 -0.48
CA SER A 140 -2.69 -0.53 -0.73
C SER A 140 -2.91 -0.25 -2.21
N LEU A 141 -4.07 0.27 -2.58
CA LEU A 141 -4.45 0.49 -3.98
C LEU A 141 -3.49 1.45 -4.72
N GLY A 142 -3.21 2.63 -4.16
CA GLY A 142 -2.36 3.67 -4.76
C GLY A 142 -0.86 3.38 -4.76
N ASN A 143 -0.40 2.41 -3.96
CA ASN A 143 1.03 2.11 -3.81
C ASN A 143 1.51 0.91 -4.63
N ARG A 144 0.60 0.11 -5.21
CA ARG A 144 0.96 -1.08 -6.00
C ARG A 144 1.96 -0.78 -7.12
N ALA A 145 1.77 0.32 -7.84
CA ALA A 145 2.69 0.74 -8.91
C ALA A 145 4.11 1.08 -8.43
N LYS A 146 4.30 1.27 -7.11
CA LYS A 146 5.59 1.59 -6.48
C LYS A 146 6.27 0.36 -5.88
N GLU A 147 5.68 -0.84 -5.99
CA GLU A 147 6.23 -2.08 -5.40
C GLU A 147 7.69 -2.30 -5.81
N SER A 148 7.98 -2.26 -7.12
CA SER A 148 9.34 -2.45 -7.63
C SER A 148 10.30 -1.40 -7.09
N LEU A 149 9.89 -0.12 -7.06
CA LEU A 149 10.70 0.99 -6.58
C LEU A 149 11.08 0.82 -5.10
N VAL A 150 10.13 0.43 -4.25
CA VAL A 150 10.39 0.22 -2.81
C VAL A 150 11.24 -1.03 -2.59
N VAL A 151 10.99 -2.11 -3.32
CA VAL A 151 11.81 -3.33 -3.24
C VAL A 151 13.25 -3.06 -3.68
N ASP A 152 13.42 -2.31 -4.78
CA ASP A 152 14.72 -1.89 -5.26
C ASP A 152 15.44 -1.01 -4.24
N PHE A 153 14.73 -0.08 -3.59
CA PHE A 153 15.28 0.74 -2.53
C PHE A 153 15.82 -0.12 -1.37
N ILE A 154 15.07 -1.11 -0.88
CA ILE A 154 15.50 -2.01 0.20
C ILE A 154 16.74 -2.82 -0.20
N ASN A 155 16.78 -3.29 -1.44
CA ASN A 155 17.87 -4.12 -1.95
C ASN A 155 19.15 -3.32 -2.20
N LYS A 156 19.03 -2.17 -2.86
CA LYS A 156 20.15 -1.32 -3.31
C LYS A 156 20.70 -0.40 -2.22
N THR A 157 19.93 -0.13 -1.17
CA THR A 157 20.34 0.77 -0.08
C THR A 157 20.91 -0.01 1.11
N ASN A 158 21.94 0.55 1.76
CA ASN A 158 22.37 0.08 3.06
C ASN A 158 21.53 0.74 4.17
N LEU A 159 20.48 0.04 4.61
CA LEU A 159 19.55 0.53 5.63
C LEU A 159 20.22 0.72 7.01
N ASP A 160 21.35 0.06 7.28
CA ASP A 160 22.11 0.27 8.54
C ASP A 160 22.70 1.67 8.64
N ASN A 161 22.96 2.34 7.51
CA ASN A 161 23.50 3.70 7.47
C ASN A 161 22.42 4.77 7.71
N ILE A 162 21.16 4.38 7.81
CA ILE A 162 20.06 5.29 8.05
C ILE A 162 19.90 5.46 9.57
N PRO A 163 20.09 6.69 10.12
CA PRO A 163 20.11 6.91 11.56
C PRO A 163 18.71 6.93 12.18
N ASP A 164 17.72 7.46 11.48
CA ASP A 164 16.37 7.72 12.01
C ASP A 164 15.27 7.64 10.94
N LYS A 165 14.01 7.75 11.40
CA LYS A 165 12.79 7.70 10.58
C LYS A 165 12.72 8.84 9.54
N SER A 166 13.16 10.05 9.87
CA SER A 166 13.22 11.14 8.90
C SER A 166 14.20 10.85 7.76
N SER A 167 15.35 10.27 8.10
CA SER A 167 16.42 9.99 7.16
C SER A 167 16.05 8.90 6.15
N ILE A 168 15.20 7.93 6.51
CA ILE A 168 14.73 6.93 5.53
C ILE A 168 13.84 7.56 4.46
N ILE A 169 13.03 8.54 4.84
CA ILE A 169 12.15 9.27 3.92
C ILE A 169 13.01 10.05 2.92
N GLU A 170 13.97 10.83 3.39
CA GLU A 170 14.89 11.58 2.53
C GLU A 170 15.70 10.66 1.61
N ALA A 171 16.24 9.56 2.15
CA ALA A 171 17.00 8.58 1.38
C ALA A 171 16.15 7.94 0.27
N PHE A 172 14.91 7.58 0.58
CA PHE A 172 13.98 7.03 -0.40
C PHE A 172 13.66 8.03 -1.51
N PHE A 173 13.34 9.29 -1.18
CA PHE A 173 13.04 10.29 -2.21
C PHE A 173 14.26 10.60 -3.09
N SER A 174 15.47 10.65 -2.51
CA SER A 174 16.70 10.81 -3.28
C SER A 174 16.95 9.64 -4.24
N PHE A 175 16.76 8.41 -3.76
CA PHE A 175 16.82 7.21 -4.57
C PHE A 175 15.78 7.24 -5.70
N ALA A 176 14.52 7.54 -5.38
CA ALA A 176 13.42 7.58 -6.33
C ALA A 176 13.61 8.65 -7.42
N GLN A 177 14.14 9.83 -7.08
CA GLN A 177 14.47 10.87 -8.08
C GLN A 177 15.58 10.42 -9.02
N THR A 178 16.57 9.70 -8.49
CA THR A 178 17.68 9.17 -9.30
C THR A 178 17.19 8.11 -10.29
N GLU A 179 16.37 7.16 -9.82
CA GLU A 179 15.77 6.13 -10.68
C GLU A 179 14.77 6.75 -11.68
N GLN A 180 13.98 7.75 -11.27
CA GLN A 180 13.07 8.47 -12.17
C GLN A 180 13.81 9.13 -13.33
N GLN A 181 14.94 9.81 -13.06
CA GLN A 181 15.76 10.43 -14.12
C GLN A 181 16.35 9.39 -15.07
N ARG A 182 16.83 8.27 -14.53
CA ARG A 182 17.37 7.16 -15.32
C ARG A 182 16.30 6.56 -16.22
N GLU A 183 15.15 6.18 -15.67
CA GLU A 183 14.06 5.55 -16.43
C GLU A 183 13.46 6.48 -17.49
N ALA A 184 13.33 7.77 -17.20
CA ALA A 184 12.91 8.76 -18.20
C ALA A 184 13.91 8.85 -19.36
N GLN A 185 15.21 8.85 -19.07
CA GLN A 185 16.24 8.88 -20.10
C GLN A 185 16.26 7.58 -20.93
N ASP A 186 16.15 6.43 -20.28
CA ASP A 186 16.10 5.12 -20.93
C ASP A 186 14.91 5.04 -21.90
N MET A 187 13.73 5.53 -21.49
CA MET A 187 12.53 5.60 -22.33
C MET A 187 12.72 6.52 -23.55
N ILE A 188 13.30 7.71 -23.36
CA ILE A 188 13.58 8.65 -24.45
C ILE A 188 14.50 8.03 -25.50
N VAL A 189 15.55 7.34 -25.04
CA VAL A 189 16.53 6.70 -25.94
C VAL A 189 15.92 5.48 -26.63
N ALA A 190 15.21 4.62 -25.91
CA ALA A 190 14.63 3.40 -26.45
C ALA A 190 13.62 3.68 -27.58
N GLU A 191 12.81 4.72 -27.43
CA GLU A 191 11.77 5.10 -28.39
C GLU A 191 12.23 6.20 -29.36
N ASN A 192 13.50 6.62 -29.30
CA ASN A 192 14.09 7.70 -30.11
C ASN A 192 13.25 8.99 -30.10
N LEU A 193 12.78 9.40 -28.92
CA LEU A 193 11.90 10.55 -28.75
C LEU A 193 12.65 11.88 -28.89
N ASN A 194 11.92 12.95 -29.18
CA ASN A 194 12.43 14.31 -29.03
C ASN A 194 12.71 14.59 -27.55
N GLU A 195 13.99 14.63 -27.16
CA GLU A 195 14.42 14.70 -25.76
C GLU A 195 13.85 15.90 -25.00
N GLU A 196 13.90 17.10 -25.57
CA GLU A 196 13.39 18.29 -24.88
C GLU A 196 11.87 18.26 -24.72
N ALA A 197 11.15 17.87 -25.78
CA ALA A 197 9.71 17.76 -25.73
C ALA A 197 9.27 16.67 -24.74
N ALA A 198 9.94 15.51 -24.76
CA ALA A 198 9.69 14.40 -23.86
C ALA A 198 9.88 14.80 -22.40
N LYS A 199 11.01 15.44 -22.06
CA LYS A 199 11.29 15.91 -20.69
C LYS A 199 10.23 16.89 -20.19
N ARG A 200 9.79 17.83 -21.04
CA ARG A 200 8.69 18.75 -20.71
C ARG A 200 7.37 18.01 -20.49
N TYR A 201 7.02 17.10 -21.40
CA TYR A 201 5.78 16.32 -21.32
C TYR A 201 5.73 15.42 -20.07
N ILE A 202 6.82 14.72 -19.76
CA ILE A 202 6.95 13.87 -18.56
C ILE A 202 6.79 14.75 -17.31
N THR A 203 7.51 15.87 -17.22
CA THR A 203 7.43 16.78 -16.05
C THR A 203 6.01 17.34 -15.87
N ALA A 204 5.38 17.77 -16.96
CA ALA A 204 4.01 18.28 -16.93
C ALA A 204 3.00 17.19 -16.52
N SER A 205 3.16 15.97 -17.02
CA SER A 205 2.30 14.83 -16.71
C SER A 205 2.46 14.38 -15.26
N LEU A 206 3.68 14.34 -14.73
CA LEU A 206 3.94 14.06 -13.32
C LEU A 206 3.30 15.10 -12.40
N LYS A 207 3.38 16.39 -12.76
CA LYS A 207 2.71 17.47 -12.01
C LYS A 207 1.18 17.40 -12.09
N ARG A 208 0.64 16.90 -13.21
CA ARG A 208 -0.81 16.66 -13.39
C ARG A 208 -1.27 15.34 -12.76
N GLU A 209 -0.35 14.43 -12.43
CA GLU A 209 -0.58 13.06 -11.97
C GLU A 209 -1.20 12.11 -13.01
N TYR A 210 -1.31 12.54 -14.28
CA TYR A 210 -1.74 11.71 -15.40
C TYR A 210 -1.15 12.20 -16.73
N ALA A 211 -1.01 11.28 -17.69
CA ALA A 211 -0.67 11.60 -19.07
C ALA A 211 -1.94 11.88 -19.89
N SER A 212 -1.88 12.88 -20.76
CA SER A 212 -3.00 13.30 -21.61
C SER A 212 -2.62 13.24 -23.08
N GLU A 213 -3.45 12.59 -23.90
CA GLU A 213 -3.34 12.62 -25.36
C GLU A 213 -3.93 13.91 -25.96
N ASN A 214 -4.72 14.66 -25.17
CA ASN A 214 -5.28 15.92 -25.62
C ASN A 214 -4.20 16.99 -25.75
N GLY A 215 -4.25 17.76 -26.84
CA GLY A 215 -3.29 18.82 -27.15
C GLY A 215 -2.27 18.38 -28.21
N THR A 216 -1.19 19.15 -28.36
CA THR A 216 -0.08 18.82 -29.27
C THR A 216 1.18 18.36 -28.55
N GLU A 217 1.25 18.54 -27.22
CA GLU A 217 2.45 18.26 -26.42
C GLU A 217 2.95 16.82 -26.63
N LEU A 218 2.05 15.82 -26.69
CA LEU A 218 2.44 14.43 -26.94
C LEU A 218 2.92 14.20 -28.38
N ASN A 219 2.29 14.84 -29.36
CA ASN A 219 2.70 14.71 -30.77
C ASN A 219 4.09 15.31 -31.01
N GLU A 220 4.46 16.36 -30.27
CA GLU A 220 5.78 16.99 -30.32
C GLU A 220 6.90 16.11 -29.74
N VAL A 221 6.56 15.07 -28.96
CA VAL A 221 7.51 14.09 -28.41
C VAL A 221 7.96 13.08 -29.45
N LEU A 222 7.13 12.83 -30.47
CA LEU A 222 7.38 11.83 -31.49
C LEU A 222 8.57 12.22 -32.40
N PRO A 223 9.34 11.24 -32.90
CA PRO A 223 10.48 11.48 -33.82
C PRO A 223 10.08 12.06 -35.18
#